data_AF-A0A840HF11-F1
#
_entry.id   AF-A0A840HF11-F1
#
_cell.length_a   1.000
_cell.length_b   1.000
_cell.length_c   1.000
_cell.angle_alpha   90.00
_cell.angle_beta   90.00
_cell.angle_gamma   90.00
#
_symmetry.space_group_name_H-M   'P 1'
#
loop_
_entity.id
_entity.type
_entity.pdbx_description
1 polymer ?
#
loop_
_entity_poly.entity_id
_entity_poly.type
_entity_poly.pdbx_seq_one_letter_code
_entity_poly.pdbx_strand_id
1 'polypeptide(L)'
;MSEPSPNSLDSVLTDVVSFVFKETHLLIRYEAVLQQEFGRLVPTGDGDAFEKRMNRVVEHLGGPPEFYLLRNDQEPPPADNYPEAVLREAFEVFYRARTSVLRAHLFMAGSSLLAEQPDLIDANEEAKAIFLKKAQSAFWEHAEAAYIRLYSFWDRIGQVLDFTFFNIRKFDQNGFTAVMDRIHTNAIPMNNRLKFSTSWKRLRSFQTSEKEDGLKWLLQRRNLVVHSLHLHPIGTEDEGVFKSQFNHLDAAHREKLRPREPDEEVRLLVGQLDKASKHFSDFLDIVELTPSRKRESYL
;
A
#
# COMPACT_ATOMS: atom_id res chain seq x y z
N MET A 1 24.70 13.14 -38.08
CA MET A 1 23.83 13.34 -36.90
C MET A 1 24.73 13.34 -35.69
N SER A 2 24.95 14.50 -35.08
CA SER A 2 25.77 14.66 -33.89
C SER A 2 25.07 14.02 -32.70
N GLU A 3 25.74 13.12 -31.99
CA GLU A 3 25.25 12.58 -30.72
C GLU A 3 24.93 13.74 -29.77
N PRO A 4 23.77 13.74 -29.11
CA PRO A 4 23.43 14.79 -28.16
C PRO A 4 24.49 14.83 -27.06
N SER A 5 24.98 16.04 -26.75
CA SER A 5 25.94 16.25 -25.67
C SER A 5 25.39 15.63 -24.38
N PRO A 6 26.17 14.80 -23.66
CA PRO A 6 25.70 14.13 -22.44
C PRO A 6 25.25 15.10 -21.34
N ASN A 7 25.66 16.38 -21.43
CA ASN A 7 25.31 17.44 -20.47
C ASN A 7 24.25 18.42 -21.01
N SER A 8 23.54 18.09 -22.09
CA SER A 8 22.40 18.89 -22.54
C SER A 8 21.22 18.75 -21.57
N LEU A 9 20.39 19.78 -21.46
CA LEU A 9 19.16 19.69 -20.64
C LEU A 9 18.29 18.52 -21.11
N ASP A 10 18.18 18.32 -22.42
CA ASP A 10 17.38 17.25 -23.02
C ASP A 10 17.90 15.85 -22.66
N SER A 11 19.22 15.64 -22.64
CA SER A 11 19.81 14.36 -22.22
C SER A 11 19.57 14.10 -20.73
N VAL A 12 19.76 15.11 -19.88
CA VAL A 12 19.51 14.98 -18.43
C VAL A 12 18.03 14.69 -18.14
N LEU A 13 17.09 15.40 -18.77
CA LEU A 13 15.65 15.15 -18.60
C LEU A 13 15.26 13.76 -19.13
N THR A 14 15.83 13.34 -20.26
CA THR A 14 15.61 12.00 -20.81
C THR A 14 16.11 10.92 -19.86
N ASP A 15 17.27 11.10 -19.22
CA ASP A 15 17.83 10.16 -18.25
C ASP A 15 16.96 10.06 -16.99
N VAL A 16 16.47 11.20 -16.48
CA VAL A 16 15.56 11.24 -15.33
C VAL A 16 14.23 10.54 -15.62
N VAL A 17 13.61 10.79 -16.78
CA VAL A 17 12.36 10.11 -17.16
C VAL A 17 12.60 8.62 -17.42
N SER A 18 13.72 8.30 -18.08
CA SER A 18 14.13 6.92 -18.34
C SER A 18 14.40 6.14 -17.05
N PHE A 19 14.87 6.80 -15.99
CA PHE A 19 15.06 6.18 -14.68
C PHE A 19 13.74 5.61 -14.13
N VAL A 20 12.63 6.35 -14.24
CA VAL A 20 11.29 5.89 -13.77
C VAL A 20 10.85 4.62 -14.52
N PHE A 21 11.06 4.59 -15.83
CA PHE A 21 10.72 3.42 -16.64
C PHE A 21 11.63 2.22 -16.31
N LYS A 22 12.95 2.48 -16.24
CA LYS A 22 13.96 1.46 -15.89
C LYS A 22 13.69 0.87 -14.51
N GLU A 23 13.28 1.67 -13.54
CA GLU A 23 12.98 1.22 -12.19
C GLU A 23 11.85 0.19 -12.16
N THR A 24 10.75 0.44 -12.87
CA THR A 24 9.62 -0.51 -12.92
C THR A 24 10.07 -1.87 -13.44
N HIS A 25 10.86 -1.87 -14.50
CA HIS A 25 11.44 -3.08 -15.07
C HIS A 25 12.44 -3.75 -14.12
N LEU A 26 13.25 -2.98 -13.38
CA LEU A 26 14.18 -3.50 -12.38
C LEU A 26 13.45 -4.19 -11.23
N LEU A 27 12.36 -3.61 -10.71
CA LEU A 27 11.57 -4.22 -9.64
C LEU A 27 10.93 -5.54 -10.08
N ILE A 28 10.41 -5.61 -11.31
CA ILE A 28 9.86 -6.86 -11.87
C ILE A 28 10.94 -7.93 -11.99
N ARG A 29 12.12 -7.57 -12.52
CA ARG A 29 13.26 -8.49 -12.64
C ARG A 29 13.75 -8.95 -11.27
N TYR A 30 13.83 -8.05 -10.31
CA TYR A 30 14.26 -8.34 -8.96
C TYR A 30 13.36 -9.38 -8.30
N GLU A 31 12.04 -9.17 -8.38
CA GLU A 31 11.06 -10.11 -7.85
C GLU A 31 11.15 -11.48 -8.53
N ALA A 32 11.36 -11.52 -9.86
CA ALA A 32 11.53 -12.77 -10.60
C ALA A 32 12.80 -13.54 -10.17
N VAL A 33 13.88 -12.83 -9.82
CA VAL A 33 15.14 -13.44 -9.35
C VAL A 33 15.03 -13.96 -7.92
N LEU A 34 14.33 -13.24 -7.05
CA LEU A 34 14.16 -13.65 -5.64
C LEU A 34 13.36 -14.95 -5.47
N GLN A 35 12.57 -15.35 -6.48
CA GLN A 35 11.61 -16.47 -6.39
C GLN A 35 10.65 -16.34 -5.19
N GLN A 36 10.49 -15.13 -4.65
CA GLN A 36 9.62 -14.81 -3.54
C GLN A 36 8.41 -14.05 -4.09
N GLU A 37 7.21 -14.56 -3.82
CA GLU A 37 5.97 -13.85 -4.16
C GLU A 37 5.65 -12.82 -3.07
N PHE A 38 5.87 -11.54 -3.38
CA PHE A 38 5.37 -10.45 -2.54
C PHE A 38 3.86 -10.30 -2.76
N GLY A 39 3.09 -10.05 -1.70
CA GLY A 39 1.64 -9.89 -1.76
C GLY A 39 1.13 -9.07 -2.96
N ARG A 40 0.13 -9.63 -3.64
CA ARG A 40 -0.57 -9.03 -4.79
C ARG A 40 -2.09 -9.10 -4.56
N LEU A 41 -2.83 -8.12 -5.07
CA LEU A 41 -4.29 -8.20 -5.04
C LEU A 41 -4.83 -9.17 -6.10
N VAL A 42 -4.17 -9.22 -7.26
CA VAL A 42 -4.46 -10.15 -8.34
C VAL A 42 -3.55 -11.38 -8.20
N PRO A 43 -4.08 -12.59 -7.96
CA PRO A 43 -3.28 -13.81 -7.93
C PRO A 43 -2.61 -14.09 -9.27
N THR A 44 -1.41 -14.67 -9.24
CA THR A 44 -0.67 -15.06 -10.46
C THR A 44 -1.49 -16.08 -11.26
N GLY A 45 -1.80 -15.77 -12.52
CA GLY A 45 -2.53 -16.66 -13.43
C GLY A 45 -4.07 -16.62 -13.30
N ASP A 46 -4.64 -15.77 -12.44
CA ASP A 46 -6.09 -15.66 -12.21
C ASP A 46 -6.68 -14.30 -12.59
N GLY A 47 -6.02 -13.58 -13.52
CA GLY A 47 -6.38 -12.23 -13.93
C GLY A 47 -7.84 -12.12 -14.40
N ASP A 48 -8.26 -13.01 -15.30
CA ASP A 48 -9.61 -13.00 -15.87
C ASP A 48 -10.70 -13.27 -14.82
N ALA A 49 -10.48 -14.19 -13.89
CA ALA A 49 -11.48 -14.49 -12.86
C ALA A 49 -11.55 -13.36 -11.83
N PHE A 50 -10.41 -12.76 -11.50
CA PHE A 50 -10.32 -11.59 -10.65
C PHE A 50 -11.04 -10.39 -11.27
N GLU A 51 -10.79 -10.09 -12.54
CA GLU A 51 -11.45 -9.00 -13.28
C GLU A 51 -12.96 -9.21 -13.32
N LYS A 52 -13.41 -10.41 -13.67
CA LYS A 52 -14.85 -10.75 -13.62
C LYS A 52 -15.44 -10.56 -12.22
N ARG A 53 -14.70 -10.89 -11.15
CA ARG A 53 -15.16 -10.66 -9.78
C ARG A 53 -15.27 -9.17 -9.48
N MET A 54 -14.28 -8.39 -9.89
CA MET A 54 -14.30 -6.94 -9.69
C MET A 54 -15.45 -6.28 -10.43
N ASN A 55 -15.71 -6.66 -11.69
CA ASN A 55 -16.87 -6.17 -12.44
C ASN A 55 -18.18 -6.49 -11.71
N ARG A 56 -18.34 -7.71 -11.22
CA ARG A 56 -19.51 -8.08 -10.39
C ARG A 56 -19.63 -7.24 -9.13
N VAL A 57 -18.53 -6.94 -8.45
CA VAL A 57 -18.53 -6.10 -7.24
C VAL A 57 -18.90 -4.65 -7.58
N VAL A 58 -18.37 -4.09 -8.66
CA VAL A 58 -18.72 -2.74 -9.14
C VAL A 58 -20.21 -2.67 -9.49
N GLU A 59 -20.73 -3.63 -10.26
CA GLU A 59 -22.15 -3.73 -10.57
C GLU A 59 -23.01 -3.89 -9.32
N HIS A 60 -22.59 -4.74 -8.38
CA HIS A 60 -23.28 -4.98 -7.11
C HIS A 60 -23.42 -3.71 -6.29
N LEU A 61 -22.42 -2.84 -6.36
CA LEU A 61 -22.41 -1.53 -5.70
C LEU A 61 -23.20 -0.44 -6.44
N GLY A 62 -23.79 -0.77 -7.60
CA GLY A 62 -24.60 0.14 -8.41
C GLY A 62 -23.82 0.87 -9.50
N GLY A 63 -22.59 0.43 -9.79
CA GLY A 63 -21.82 0.90 -10.94
C GLY A 63 -22.40 0.40 -12.28
N PRO A 64 -21.90 0.93 -13.41
CA PRO A 64 -22.34 0.50 -14.73
C PRO A 64 -22.02 -0.99 -14.96
N PRO A 65 -22.91 -1.73 -15.66
CA PRO A 65 -22.58 -3.06 -16.15
C PRO A 65 -21.51 -3.03 -17.23
N GLU A 66 -20.84 -4.16 -17.43
CA GLU A 66 -19.79 -4.31 -18.46
C GLU A 66 -20.34 -4.09 -19.88
N PHE A 67 -21.62 -4.40 -20.11
CA PHE A 67 -22.29 -4.18 -21.38
C PHE A 67 -23.75 -3.76 -21.18
N TYR A 68 -24.22 -2.86 -22.05
CA TYR A 68 -25.62 -2.47 -22.15
C TYR A 68 -26.28 -3.17 -23.34
N LEU A 69 -27.46 -3.76 -23.11
CA LEU A 69 -28.35 -4.17 -24.20
C LEU A 69 -29.27 -2.98 -24.51
N LEU A 70 -28.95 -2.25 -25.58
CA LEU A 70 -29.70 -1.07 -26.02
C LEU A 70 -30.63 -1.46 -27.17
N ARG A 71 -31.88 -0.98 -27.15
CA ARG A 71 -32.72 -1.01 -28.37
C ARG A 71 -32.26 0.10 -29.32
N ASN A 72 -32.50 -0.07 -30.61
CA ASN A 72 -32.03 0.87 -31.65
C ASN A 72 -32.27 2.34 -31.24
N ASP A 73 -31.21 3.15 -31.41
CA ASP A 73 -31.15 4.59 -31.13
C ASP A 73 -31.28 5.01 -29.65
N GLN A 74 -31.15 4.08 -28.69
CA GLN A 74 -31.07 4.43 -27.27
C GLN A 74 -29.63 4.70 -26.83
N GLU A 75 -29.42 5.78 -26.07
CA GLU A 75 -28.18 6.02 -25.34
C GLU A 75 -28.15 5.21 -24.04
N PRO A 76 -26.96 4.78 -23.58
CA PRO A 76 -26.83 4.15 -22.27
C PRO A 76 -27.26 5.11 -21.15
N PRO A 77 -27.90 4.61 -20.08
CA PRO A 77 -28.27 5.46 -18.95
C PRO A 77 -27.03 6.08 -18.30
N PRO A 78 -27.15 7.27 -17.68
CA PRO A 78 -26.04 7.89 -16.96
C PRO A 78 -25.47 6.93 -15.92
N ALA A 79 -24.17 6.63 -16.04
CA ALA A 79 -23.48 5.70 -15.16
C ALA A 79 -23.05 6.37 -13.85
N ASP A 80 -23.29 5.71 -12.73
CA ASP A 80 -22.66 6.08 -11.45
C ASP A 80 -21.27 5.45 -11.37
N ASN A 81 -20.25 6.20 -11.77
CA ASN A 81 -18.86 5.71 -11.80
C ASN A 81 -18.18 5.76 -10.43
N TYR A 82 -18.88 6.17 -9.36
CA TYR A 82 -18.29 6.26 -8.03
C TYR A 82 -17.74 4.93 -7.51
N PRO A 83 -18.46 3.78 -7.60
CA PRO A 83 -17.96 2.50 -7.10
C PRO A 83 -16.68 2.05 -7.81
N GLU A 84 -16.62 2.24 -9.13
CA GLU A 84 -15.43 1.95 -9.93
C GLU A 84 -14.27 2.86 -9.52
N ALA A 85 -14.52 4.17 -9.41
CA ALA A 85 -13.49 5.15 -9.07
C ALA A 85 -12.84 4.89 -7.69
N VAL A 86 -13.65 4.59 -6.67
CA VAL A 86 -13.14 4.34 -5.31
C VAL A 86 -12.38 3.01 -5.21
N LEU A 87 -12.82 1.97 -5.95
CA LEU A 87 -12.09 0.71 -6.04
C LEU A 87 -10.77 0.86 -6.80
N ARG A 88 -10.77 1.61 -7.91
CA ARG A 88 -9.56 1.93 -8.66
C ARG A 88 -8.55 2.69 -7.82
N GLU A 89 -8.99 3.64 -7.01
CA GLU A 89 -8.11 4.34 -6.09
C GLU A 89 -7.50 3.40 -5.04
N ALA A 90 -8.29 2.46 -4.48
CA ALA A 90 -7.76 1.45 -3.58
C ALA A 90 -6.68 0.58 -4.26
N PHE A 91 -6.87 0.21 -5.54
CA PHE A 91 -5.86 -0.50 -6.32
C PHE A 91 -4.60 0.33 -6.53
N GLU A 92 -4.72 1.56 -6.97
CA GLU A 92 -3.57 2.45 -7.20
C GLU A 92 -2.75 2.65 -5.92
N VAL A 93 -3.43 2.86 -4.78
CA VAL A 93 -2.76 3.01 -3.49
C VAL A 93 -2.07 1.72 -3.07
N PHE A 94 -2.70 0.55 -3.27
CA PHE A 94 -2.03 -0.73 -3.03
C PHE A 94 -0.79 -0.91 -3.89
N TYR A 95 -0.87 -0.62 -5.20
CA TYR A 95 0.29 -0.73 -6.10
C TYR A 95 1.43 0.18 -5.65
N ARG A 96 1.13 1.43 -5.25
CA ARG A 96 2.13 2.36 -4.70
C ARG A 96 2.74 1.84 -3.39
N ALA A 97 1.94 1.24 -2.51
CA ALA A 97 2.41 0.64 -1.27
C ALA A 97 3.33 -0.55 -1.54
N ARG A 98 2.92 -1.45 -2.44
CA ARG A 98 3.71 -2.59 -2.88
C ARG A 98 5.04 -2.17 -3.50
N THR A 99 5.04 -1.16 -4.37
CA THR A 99 6.27 -0.60 -4.95
C THR A 99 7.20 -0.06 -3.86
N SER A 100 6.69 0.62 -2.84
CA SER A 100 7.53 1.05 -1.70
C SER A 100 8.14 -0.12 -0.94
N VAL A 101 7.37 -1.17 -0.66
CA VAL A 101 7.86 -2.36 0.05
C VAL A 101 8.97 -3.02 -0.77
N LEU A 102 8.76 -3.19 -2.07
CA LEU A 102 9.78 -3.75 -2.98
C LEU A 102 11.04 -2.88 -3.05
N ARG A 103 10.90 -1.55 -3.09
CA ARG A 103 12.05 -0.63 -3.03
C ARG A 103 12.81 -0.79 -1.73
N ALA A 104 12.13 -0.77 -0.58
CA ALA A 104 12.77 -0.98 0.71
C ALA A 104 13.51 -2.32 0.73
N HIS A 105 12.89 -3.40 0.25
CA HIS A 105 13.54 -4.69 0.16
C HIS A 105 14.76 -4.71 -0.76
N LEU A 106 14.65 -4.08 -1.94
CA LEU A 106 15.76 -3.97 -2.89
C LEU A 106 16.95 -3.20 -2.30
N PHE A 107 16.70 -2.06 -1.64
CA PHE A 107 17.75 -1.26 -1.03
C PHE A 107 18.38 -1.94 0.19
N MET A 108 17.59 -2.63 1.02
CA MET A 108 18.10 -3.47 2.09
C MET A 108 19.05 -4.53 1.50
N ALA A 109 18.55 -5.38 0.59
CA ALA A 109 19.32 -6.47 0.01
C ALA A 109 20.57 -5.97 -0.75
N GLY A 110 20.42 -4.88 -1.52
CA GLY A 110 21.52 -4.25 -2.24
C GLY A 110 22.58 -3.69 -1.29
N SER A 111 22.18 -3.00 -0.22
CA SER A 111 23.13 -2.47 0.76
C SER A 111 23.87 -3.59 1.52
N SER A 112 23.18 -4.68 1.87
CA SER A 112 23.81 -5.86 2.49
C SER A 112 24.81 -6.52 1.56
N LEU A 113 24.44 -6.72 0.29
CA LEU A 113 25.34 -7.30 -0.72
C LEU A 113 26.60 -6.44 -0.91
N LEU A 114 26.46 -5.12 -0.94
CA LEU A 114 27.59 -4.19 -1.10
C LEU A 114 28.49 -4.14 0.13
N ALA A 115 27.93 -4.32 1.32
CA ALA A 115 28.71 -4.44 2.55
C ALA A 115 29.52 -5.75 2.58
N GLU A 116 28.95 -6.85 2.07
CA GLU A 116 29.62 -8.15 2.00
C GLU A 116 30.63 -8.26 0.84
N GLN A 117 30.33 -7.61 -0.29
CA GLN A 117 31.12 -7.68 -1.53
C GLN A 117 31.36 -6.27 -2.10
N PRO A 118 32.23 -5.47 -1.46
CA PRO A 118 32.49 -4.08 -1.86
C PRO A 118 33.12 -3.97 -3.26
N ASP A 119 33.74 -5.03 -3.77
CA ASP A 119 34.38 -5.07 -5.09
C ASP A 119 33.40 -5.17 -6.27
N LEU A 120 32.10 -5.32 -6.01
CA LEU A 120 31.06 -5.26 -7.05
C LEU A 120 30.95 -3.89 -7.72
N ILE A 121 31.42 -2.83 -7.04
CA ILE A 121 31.44 -1.48 -7.57
C ILE A 121 32.87 -1.16 -8.02
N ASP A 122 33.04 -0.95 -9.32
CA ASP A 122 34.28 -0.45 -9.90
C ASP A 122 34.42 1.07 -9.63
N ALA A 123 34.76 1.40 -8.39
CA ALA A 123 34.98 2.76 -7.93
C ALA A 123 36.05 2.79 -6.81
N ASN A 124 36.54 3.99 -6.47
CA ASN A 124 37.46 4.15 -5.34
C ASN A 124 36.74 3.91 -3.99
N GLU A 125 37.52 3.64 -2.94
CA GLU A 125 36.99 3.31 -1.61
C GLU A 125 36.09 4.40 -1.01
N GLU A 126 36.40 5.68 -1.27
CA GLU A 126 35.58 6.80 -0.82
C GLU A 126 34.19 6.81 -1.49
N ALA A 127 34.14 6.60 -2.81
CA ALA A 127 32.90 6.51 -3.55
C ALA A 127 32.07 5.27 -3.15
N LYS A 128 32.72 4.12 -2.91
CA LYS A 128 32.07 2.91 -2.39
C LYS A 128 31.41 3.19 -1.03
N ALA A 129 32.11 3.84 -0.10
CA ALA A 129 31.57 4.19 1.21
C ALA A 129 30.39 5.16 1.12
N ILE A 130 30.48 6.19 0.28
CA ILE A 130 29.38 7.14 0.04
C ILE A 130 28.16 6.41 -0.56
N PHE A 131 28.39 5.52 -1.52
CA PHE A 131 27.32 4.77 -2.16
C PHE A 131 26.60 3.84 -1.18
N LEU A 132 27.36 3.10 -0.36
CA LEU A 132 26.79 2.25 0.69
C LEU A 132 25.94 3.06 1.68
N LYS A 133 26.45 4.18 2.17
CA LYS A 133 25.72 5.08 3.09
C LYS A 133 24.41 5.58 2.45
N LYS A 134 24.45 5.96 1.17
CA LYS A 134 23.24 6.39 0.43
C LYS A 134 22.25 5.25 0.24
N ALA A 135 22.71 4.04 -0.06
CA ALA A 135 21.84 2.87 -0.22
C ALA A 135 21.13 2.51 1.10
N GLN A 136 21.86 2.52 2.21
CA GLN A 136 21.30 2.32 3.55
C GLN A 136 20.30 3.40 3.93
N SER A 137 20.57 4.66 3.55
CA SER A 137 19.64 5.76 3.83
C SER A 137 18.36 5.66 3.00
N ALA A 138 18.47 5.34 1.71
CA ALA A 138 17.34 5.11 0.82
C ALA A 138 16.44 3.96 1.30
N PHE A 139 17.02 2.91 1.92
CA PHE A 139 16.22 1.86 2.57
C PHE A 139 15.23 2.44 3.58
N TRP A 140 15.70 3.28 4.51
CA TRP A 140 14.86 3.85 5.56
C TRP A 140 13.78 4.78 5.01
N GLU A 141 14.12 5.63 4.04
CA GLU A 141 13.14 6.49 3.35
C GLU A 141 12.02 5.66 2.70
N HIS A 142 12.39 4.56 2.04
CA HIS A 142 11.42 3.67 1.42
C HIS A 142 10.62 2.87 2.43
N ALA A 143 11.21 2.47 3.55
CA ALA A 143 10.51 1.81 4.64
C ALA A 143 9.43 2.72 5.27
N GLU A 144 9.78 3.98 5.56
CA GLU A 144 8.84 4.99 6.05
C GLU A 144 7.67 5.19 5.08
N ALA A 145 7.99 5.39 3.80
CA ALA A 145 6.99 5.54 2.75
C ALA A 145 6.11 4.28 2.61
N ALA A 146 6.66 3.09 2.82
CA ALA A 146 5.91 1.84 2.77
C ALA A 146 4.87 1.75 3.89
N TYR A 147 5.24 2.05 5.15
CA TYR A 147 4.28 2.03 6.26
C TYR A 147 3.12 2.99 6.06
N ILE A 148 3.41 4.22 5.61
CA ILE A 148 2.38 5.21 5.33
C ILE A 148 1.43 4.69 4.26
N ARG A 149 1.97 4.23 3.12
CA ARG A 149 1.15 3.79 1.98
C ARG A 149 0.37 2.50 2.26
N LEU A 150 0.94 1.57 3.01
CA LEU A 150 0.24 0.35 3.45
C LEU A 150 -0.97 0.70 4.32
N TYR A 151 -0.85 1.68 5.23
CA TYR A 151 -2.01 2.13 6.01
C TYR A 151 -3.02 2.90 5.15
N SER A 152 -2.55 3.76 4.25
CA SER A 152 -3.43 4.49 3.32
C SER A 152 -4.27 3.57 2.43
N PHE A 153 -3.75 2.39 2.05
CA PHE A 153 -4.54 1.37 1.37
C PHE A 153 -5.77 0.98 2.19
N TRP A 154 -5.60 0.73 3.49
CA TRP A 154 -6.71 0.41 4.38
C TRP A 154 -7.71 1.56 4.48
N ASP A 155 -7.25 2.81 4.54
CA ASP A 155 -8.17 3.96 4.51
C ASP A 155 -9.04 3.99 3.25
N ARG A 156 -8.48 3.63 2.08
CA ARG A 156 -9.26 3.48 0.84
C ARG A 156 -10.26 2.33 0.91
N ILE A 157 -9.87 1.18 1.46
CA ILE A 157 -10.81 0.09 1.74
C ILE A 157 -11.94 0.57 2.68
N GLY A 158 -11.60 1.39 3.68
CA GLY A 158 -12.57 2.02 4.58
C GLY A 158 -13.58 2.88 3.82
N GLN A 159 -13.14 3.67 2.85
CA GLN A 159 -14.02 4.48 2.00
C GLN A 159 -14.97 3.63 1.17
N VAL A 160 -14.49 2.52 0.59
CA VAL A 160 -15.36 1.58 -0.14
C VAL A 160 -16.40 0.99 0.80
N LEU A 161 -16.01 0.59 2.01
CA LEU A 161 -16.93 0.05 3.01
C LEU A 161 -17.95 1.09 3.52
N ASP A 162 -17.53 2.35 3.70
CA ASP A 162 -18.42 3.43 4.16
C ASP A 162 -19.49 3.72 3.08
N PHE A 163 -19.09 3.69 1.81
CA PHE A 163 -20.03 3.73 0.71
C PHE A 163 -20.93 2.50 0.69
N THR A 164 -20.37 1.30 0.79
CA THR A 164 -21.10 0.03 0.70
C THR A 164 -22.19 -0.10 1.76
N PHE A 165 -21.88 0.21 3.02
CA PHE A 165 -22.80 0.03 4.14
C PHE A 165 -23.68 1.26 4.43
N PHE A 166 -23.18 2.47 4.19
CA PHE A 166 -23.85 3.71 4.61
C PHE A 166 -24.12 4.70 3.48
N ASN A 167 -23.74 4.38 2.25
CA ASN A 167 -23.89 5.23 1.06
C ASN A 167 -23.22 6.61 1.21
N ILE A 168 -22.13 6.67 1.99
CA ILE A 168 -21.33 7.88 2.18
C ILE A 168 -20.32 8.01 1.04
N ARG A 169 -20.39 9.12 0.30
CA ARG A 169 -19.58 9.39 -0.91
C ARG A 169 -18.44 10.41 -0.68
N LYS A 170 -17.94 10.50 0.55
CA LYS A 170 -16.94 11.51 0.93
C LYS A 170 -15.56 10.85 1.02
N PHE A 171 -14.65 11.30 0.17
CA PHE A 171 -13.23 10.94 0.25
C PHE A 171 -12.62 11.46 1.55
N ASP A 172 -11.72 10.66 2.13
CA ASP A 172 -10.88 11.01 3.28
C ASP A 172 -11.61 11.43 4.58
N GLN A 173 -12.90 11.13 4.71
CA GLN A 173 -13.66 11.49 5.91
C GLN A 173 -13.43 10.51 7.07
N ASN A 174 -13.45 9.20 6.81
CA ASN A 174 -13.35 8.17 7.84
C ASN A 174 -12.28 7.14 7.43
N GLY A 175 -11.36 6.83 8.35
CA GLY A 175 -10.40 5.74 8.17
C GLY A 175 -11.02 4.37 8.41
N PHE A 176 -10.31 3.32 7.98
CA PHE A 176 -10.80 1.94 8.03
C PHE A 176 -11.33 1.50 9.40
N THR A 177 -10.57 1.79 10.47
CA THR A 177 -10.92 1.45 11.85
C THR A 177 -12.30 1.98 12.24
N ALA A 178 -12.56 3.27 11.98
CA ALA A 178 -13.81 3.92 12.35
C ALA A 178 -15.01 3.36 11.57
N VAL A 179 -14.81 3.05 10.29
CA VAL A 179 -15.84 2.43 9.44
C VAL A 179 -16.17 1.02 9.93
N MET A 180 -15.15 0.22 10.23
CA MET A 180 -15.33 -1.15 10.77
C MET A 180 -16.09 -1.14 12.11
N ASP A 181 -15.78 -0.21 13.01
CA ASP A 181 -16.52 -0.05 14.26
C ASP A 181 -17.98 0.34 14.00
N ARG A 182 -18.24 1.26 13.07
CA ARG A 182 -19.60 1.64 12.67
C ARG A 182 -20.38 0.47 12.08
N ILE A 183 -19.77 -0.35 11.23
CA ILE A 183 -20.37 -1.58 10.69
C ILE A 183 -20.69 -2.56 11.82
N HIS A 184 -19.75 -2.75 12.75
CA HIS A 184 -19.94 -3.63 13.89
C HIS A 184 -21.13 -3.22 14.77
N THR A 185 -21.28 -1.92 15.03
CA THR A 185 -22.36 -1.40 15.87
C THR A 185 -23.71 -1.39 15.14
N ASN A 186 -23.75 -1.03 13.86
CA ASN A 186 -25.01 -0.73 13.17
C ASN A 186 -25.46 -1.82 12.19
N ALA A 187 -24.54 -2.45 11.47
CA ALA A 187 -24.90 -3.40 10.40
C ALA A 187 -24.89 -4.87 10.87
N ILE A 188 -23.92 -5.26 11.71
CA ILE A 188 -23.80 -6.64 12.20
C ILE A 188 -25.04 -7.13 12.97
N PRO A 189 -25.68 -6.33 13.85
CA PRO A 189 -26.88 -6.78 14.55
C PRO A 189 -28.05 -7.10 13.61
N MET A 190 -28.06 -6.50 12.41
CA MET A 190 -29.15 -6.62 11.43
C MET A 190 -28.85 -7.62 10.32
N ASN A 191 -27.61 -8.08 10.15
CA ASN A 191 -27.20 -8.99 9.08
C ASN A 191 -26.55 -10.27 9.63
N ASN A 192 -27.35 -11.33 9.78
CA ASN A 192 -26.89 -12.63 10.26
C ASN A 192 -25.82 -13.26 9.35
N ARG A 193 -25.93 -13.10 8.03
CA ARG A 193 -24.93 -13.66 7.09
C ARG A 193 -23.56 -13.03 7.33
N LEU A 194 -23.52 -11.71 7.50
CA LEU A 194 -22.29 -10.99 7.81
C LEU A 194 -21.77 -11.34 9.20
N LYS A 195 -22.64 -11.41 10.22
CA LYS A 195 -22.28 -11.78 11.60
C LYS A 195 -21.57 -13.13 11.68
N PHE A 196 -22.02 -14.12 10.92
CA PHE A 196 -21.43 -15.47 10.94
C PHE A 196 -20.33 -15.69 9.88
N SER A 197 -20.13 -14.74 8.96
CA SER A 197 -19.09 -14.79 7.94
C SER A 197 -17.69 -14.93 8.55
N THR A 198 -16.92 -15.87 8.02
CA THR A 198 -15.50 -16.04 8.36
C THR A 198 -14.69 -14.82 7.94
N SER A 199 -14.99 -14.24 6.77
CA SER A 199 -14.32 -13.06 6.23
C SER A 199 -14.47 -11.85 7.15
N TRP A 200 -15.67 -11.60 7.68
CA TRP A 200 -15.90 -10.56 8.70
C TRP A 200 -15.07 -10.80 9.96
N LYS A 201 -15.08 -12.02 10.50
CA LYS A 201 -14.33 -12.37 11.72
C LYS A 201 -12.82 -12.19 11.52
N ARG A 202 -12.27 -12.63 10.38
CA ARG A 202 -10.86 -12.47 10.03
C ARG A 202 -10.48 -11.00 9.93
N LEU A 203 -11.27 -10.21 9.19
CA LEU A 203 -10.99 -8.79 8.98
C LEU A 203 -11.13 -7.98 10.28
N ARG A 204 -12.13 -8.30 11.11
CA ARG A 204 -12.29 -7.68 12.44
C ARG A 204 -11.12 -8.03 13.37
N SER A 205 -10.70 -9.30 13.38
CA SER A 205 -9.55 -9.72 14.19
C SER A 205 -8.26 -9.01 13.75
N PHE A 206 -8.05 -8.84 12.45
CA PHE A 206 -6.91 -8.09 11.92
C PHE A 206 -6.97 -6.61 12.32
N GLN A 207 -8.14 -6.00 12.20
CA GLN A 207 -8.37 -4.59 12.54
C GLN A 207 -8.08 -4.27 14.01
N THR A 208 -8.46 -5.14 14.95
CA THR A 208 -8.24 -4.91 16.38
C THR A 208 -6.91 -5.44 16.91
N SER A 209 -6.12 -6.14 16.09
CA SER A 209 -4.86 -6.76 16.50
C SER A 209 -3.76 -5.71 16.71
N GLU A 210 -3.11 -5.77 17.87
CA GLU A 210 -1.93 -4.98 18.25
C GLU A 210 -0.61 -5.73 18.00
N LYS A 211 -0.70 -6.97 17.47
CA LYS A 211 0.47 -7.71 17.01
C LYS A 211 1.07 -7.04 15.78
N GLU A 212 2.33 -7.36 15.49
CA GLU A 212 3.11 -6.76 14.41
C GLU A 212 2.55 -7.02 13.01
N ASP A 213 1.69 -8.02 12.89
CA ASP A 213 0.95 -8.39 11.67
C ASP A 213 -0.51 -7.87 11.69
N GLY A 214 -0.84 -6.98 12.61
CA GLY A 214 -2.15 -6.39 12.85
C GLY A 214 -2.25 -4.93 12.44
N LEU A 215 -3.48 -4.44 12.25
CA LEU A 215 -3.71 -3.09 11.74
C LEU A 215 -3.49 -1.99 12.80
N LYS A 216 -3.79 -2.24 14.08
CA LYS A 216 -3.54 -1.23 15.13
C LYS A 216 -2.05 -0.95 15.27
N TRP A 217 -1.23 -2.00 15.17
CA TRP A 217 0.23 -1.86 15.16
C TRP A 217 0.69 -1.03 13.97
N LEU A 218 0.16 -1.31 12.77
CA LEU A 218 0.49 -0.54 11.58
C LEU A 218 0.06 0.93 11.69
N LEU A 219 -1.13 1.21 12.26
CA LEU A 219 -1.61 2.57 12.53
C LEU A 219 -0.68 3.32 13.48
N GLN A 220 -0.28 2.68 14.58
CA GLN A 220 0.64 3.28 15.55
C GLN A 220 1.97 3.63 14.88
N ARG A 221 2.53 2.70 14.08
CA ARG A 221 3.78 2.91 13.35
C ARG A 221 3.66 4.03 12.32
N ARG A 222 2.61 4.03 11.51
CA ARG A 222 2.31 5.12 10.56
C ARG A 222 2.19 6.47 11.25
N ASN A 223 1.49 6.55 12.37
CA ASN A 223 1.32 7.82 13.09
C ASN A 223 2.65 8.34 13.65
N LEU A 224 3.49 7.44 14.18
CA LEU A 224 4.82 7.80 14.66
C LEU A 224 5.71 8.30 13.52
N VAL A 225 5.69 7.64 12.36
CA VAL A 225 6.46 8.06 11.18
C VAL A 225 5.98 9.40 10.62
N VAL A 226 4.66 9.61 10.51
CA VAL A 226 4.08 10.86 9.98
C VAL A 226 4.29 12.06 10.92
N HIS A 227 4.26 11.83 12.23
CA HIS A 227 4.29 12.88 13.25
C HIS A 227 5.60 12.93 14.02
N SER A 228 6.72 13.00 13.31
CA SER A 228 8.03 13.41 13.86
C SER A 228 8.99 12.30 14.31
N LEU A 229 8.98 11.12 13.68
CA LEU A 229 10.11 10.18 13.78
C LEU A 229 10.50 9.63 12.41
N HIS A 230 11.76 9.85 12.03
CA HIS A 230 12.38 8.98 11.03
C HIS A 230 12.63 7.60 11.65
N LEU A 231 12.41 6.53 10.88
CA LEU A 231 12.80 5.16 11.24
C LEU A 231 14.32 5.03 11.37
N HIS A 232 15.06 5.93 10.74
CA HIS A 232 16.52 5.98 10.78
C HIS A 232 17.06 6.02 12.22
N PRO A 233 18.07 5.20 12.57
CA PRO A 233 18.87 5.43 13.77
C PRO A 233 19.53 6.81 13.63
N ILE A 234 19.36 7.70 14.60
CA ILE A 234 20.18 8.92 14.65
C ILE A 234 21.63 8.48 14.84
N GLY A 235 22.46 8.75 13.83
CA GLY A 235 23.90 8.67 13.98
C GLY A 235 24.30 9.56 15.16
N THR A 236 25.06 9.02 16.10
CA THR A 236 25.48 9.68 17.34
C THR A 236 26.32 10.95 17.15
N GLU A 237 26.53 11.43 15.92
CA GLU A 237 27.58 12.39 15.60
C GLU A 237 27.13 13.76 15.07
N ASP A 238 25.86 13.98 14.68
CA ASP A 238 25.42 15.31 14.24
C ASP A 238 24.34 15.90 15.17
N GLU A 239 24.54 17.16 15.55
CA GLU A 239 23.70 18.02 16.40
C GLU A 239 23.93 17.92 17.93
N GLY A 240 25.18 18.18 18.31
CA GLY A 240 25.42 18.93 19.54
C GLY A 240 24.96 20.38 19.35
N VAL A 241 23.75 20.72 19.83
CA VAL A 241 23.25 22.03 20.32
C VAL A 241 21.71 21.91 20.38
N PHE A 242 21.09 22.14 21.55
CA PHE A 242 19.67 21.90 21.91
C PHE A 242 19.31 20.57 22.62
N LYS A 243 20.23 20.00 23.41
CA LYS A 243 19.88 18.99 24.43
C LYS A 243 19.38 19.68 25.72
N SER A 244 18.07 19.79 25.97
CA SER A 244 17.60 19.91 27.37
C SER A 244 16.12 19.63 27.65
N GLN A 245 15.19 19.73 26.70
CA GLN A 245 13.76 19.51 27.00
C GLN A 245 12.99 18.63 25.99
N PHE A 246 13.44 18.55 24.74
CA PHE A 246 12.81 17.72 23.70
C PHE A 246 13.30 16.25 23.66
N ASN A 247 14.48 15.97 24.21
CA ASN A 247 15.08 14.63 24.20
C ASN A 247 14.23 13.54 24.87
N HIS A 248 13.43 13.89 25.89
CA HIS A 248 12.61 12.89 26.58
C HIS A 248 11.37 12.47 25.79
N LEU A 249 10.78 13.40 25.02
CA LEU A 249 9.65 13.11 24.14
C LEU A 249 10.10 12.31 22.92
N ASP A 250 11.22 12.68 22.30
CA ASP A 250 11.79 11.93 21.18
C ASP A 250 12.28 10.55 21.60
N ALA A 251 12.92 10.42 22.78
CA ALA A 251 13.30 9.12 23.33
C ALA A 251 12.05 8.26 23.62
N ALA A 252 11.00 8.82 24.23
CA ALA A 252 9.76 8.10 24.50
C ALA A 252 9.01 7.71 23.22
N HIS A 253 9.04 8.55 22.18
CA HIS A 253 8.47 8.22 20.88
C HIS A 253 9.31 7.13 20.17
N ARG A 254 10.64 7.18 20.23
CA ARG A 254 11.52 6.12 19.69
C ARG A 254 11.36 4.80 20.41
N GLU A 255 11.21 4.83 21.73
CA GLU A 255 10.93 3.64 22.53
C GLU A 255 9.57 3.02 22.18
N LYS A 256 8.63 3.81 21.63
CA LYS A 256 7.37 3.30 21.07
C LYS A 256 7.52 2.78 19.64
N LEU A 257 8.36 3.42 18.82
CA LEU A 257 8.59 3.01 17.43
C LEU A 257 9.37 1.68 17.35
N ARG A 258 10.39 1.54 18.21
CA ARG A 258 11.33 0.40 18.26
C ARG A 258 11.71 -0.08 16.84
N PRO A 259 12.38 0.79 16.04
CA PRO A 259 12.88 0.36 14.75
C PRO A 259 13.81 -0.83 14.96
N ARG A 260 13.65 -1.86 14.12
CA ARG A 260 14.48 -3.07 14.18
C ARG A 260 15.65 -2.93 13.22
N GLU A 261 16.50 -3.95 13.14
CA GLU A 261 17.51 -4.02 12.10
C GLU A 261 16.86 -4.05 10.69
N PRO A 262 17.54 -3.58 9.64
CA PRO A 262 16.96 -3.47 8.29
C PRO A 262 16.29 -4.76 7.77
N ASP A 263 16.88 -5.92 8.04
CA ASP A 263 16.36 -7.23 7.62
C ASP A 263 15.08 -7.60 8.38
N GLU A 264 14.98 -7.25 9.66
CA GLU A 264 13.77 -7.44 10.45
C GLU A 264 12.67 -6.47 10.04
N GLU A 265 13.00 -5.20 9.81
CA GLU A 265 12.05 -4.17 9.44
C GLU A 265 11.41 -4.46 8.08
N VAL A 266 12.20 -4.90 7.10
CA VAL A 266 11.65 -5.29 5.79
C VAL A 266 10.77 -6.53 5.90
N ARG A 267 11.10 -7.52 6.76
CA ARG A 267 10.22 -8.67 7.01
C ARG A 267 8.86 -8.25 7.54
N LEU A 268 8.82 -7.23 8.41
CA LEU A 268 7.55 -6.66 8.90
C LEU A 268 6.75 -6.00 7.77
N LEU A 269 7.40 -5.23 6.89
CA LEU A 269 6.76 -4.59 5.74
C LEU A 269 6.18 -5.61 4.75
N VAL A 270 6.95 -6.65 4.43
CA VAL A 270 6.51 -7.75 3.56
C VAL A 270 5.33 -8.48 4.21
N GLY A 271 5.41 -8.80 5.50
CA GLY A 271 4.32 -9.43 6.24
C GLY A 271 3.03 -8.59 6.21
N GLN A 272 3.12 -7.26 6.35
CA GLN A 272 1.97 -6.36 6.25
C GLN A 272 1.39 -6.28 4.83
N LEU A 273 2.23 -6.27 3.81
CA LEU A 273 1.80 -6.37 2.41
C LEU A 273 1.05 -7.67 2.14
N ASP A 274 1.54 -8.80 2.66
CA ASP A 274 0.91 -10.11 2.51
C ASP A 274 -0.43 -10.17 3.24
N LYS A 275 -0.55 -9.55 4.42
CA LYS A 275 -1.84 -9.41 5.11
C LYS A 275 -2.82 -8.58 4.30
N ALA A 276 -2.38 -7.47 3.71
CA ALA A 276 -3.21 -6.64 2.84
C ALA A 276 -3.72 -7.42 1.63
N SER A 277 -2.84 -8.16 0.96
CA SER A 277 -3.20 -9.07 -0.14
C SER A 277 -4.21 -10.13 0.29
N LYS A 278 -3.94 -10.86 1.37
CA LYS A 278 -4.80 -11.94 1.87
C LYS A 278 -6.19 -11.44 2.29
N HIS A 279 -6.25 -10.34 3.03
CA HIS A 279 -7.50 -9.80 3.54
C HIS A 279 -8.29 -9.01 2.50
N PHE A 280 -7.74 -8.74 1.32
CA PHE A 280 -8.51 -8.13 0.24
C PHE A 280 -9.65 -9.03 -0.24
N SER A 281 -9.44 -10.35 -0.35
CA SER A 281 -10.54 -11.26 -0.66
C SER A 281 -11.60 -11.26 0.45
N ASP A 282 -11.20 -11.17 1.73
CA ASP A 282 -12.16 -11.06 2.84
C ASP A 282 -13.03 -9.81 2.71
N PHE A 283 -12.41 -8.69 2.30
CA PHE A 283 -13.11 -7.45 2.02
C PHE A 283 -14.12 -7.60 0.87
N LEU A 284 -13.74 -8.23 -0.24
CA LEU A 284 -14.65 -8.46 -1.37
C LEU A 284 -15.84 -9.34 -0.94
N ASP A 285 -15.58 -10.41 -0.18
CA ASP A 285 -16.65 -11.27 0.36
C ASP A 285 -17.63 -10.46 1.22
N ILE A 286 -17.13 -9.55 2.05
CA ILE A 286 -17.96 -8.70 2.91
C ILE A 286 -18.83 -7.75 2.08
N VAL A 287 -18.27 -7.15 1.02
CA VAL A 287 -19.01 -6.28 0.11
C VAL A 287 -20.15 -7.05 -0.56
N GLU A 288 -19.86 -8.24 -1.07
CA GLU A 288 -20.83 -9.12 -1.74
C GLU A 288 -21.96 -9.62 -0.80
N LEU A 289 -21.76 -9.57 0.53
CA LEU A 289 -22.79 -9.90 1.52
C LEU A 289 -23.76 -8.75 1.84
N THR A 290 -23.54 -7.56 1.27
CA THR A 290 -24.48 -6.44 1.41
C THR A 290 -25.63 -6.55 0.41
N PRO A 291 -26.79 -5.91 0.67
CA PRO A 291 -27.85 -5.84 -0.33
C PRO A 291 -27.33 -5.20 -1.62
N SER A 292 -27.63 -5.85 -2.75
CA SER A 292 -27.19 -5.34 -4.06
C SER A 292 -27.89 -4.01 -4.36
N ARG A 293 -27.12 -3.07 -4.90
CA ARG A 293 -27.59 -1.78 -5.41
C ARG A 293 -27.76 -1.80 -6.93
N LYS A 294 -27.53 -2.95 -7.56
CA LYS A 294 -27.81 -3.15 -8.98
C LYS A 294 -29.28 -2.79 -9.21
N ARG A 295 -29.51 -1.79 -10.06
CA ARG A 295 -30.88 -1.48 -10.51
C ARG A 295 -31.34 -2.64 -11.38
N GLU A 296 -32.40 -3.33 -10.97
CA GLU A 296 -33.12 -4.21 -11.89
C GLU A 296 -33.75 -3.33 -12.96
N SER A 297 -33.19 -3.35 -14.17
CA SER A 297 -33.70 -2.61 -15.32
C SER A 297 -34.97 -3.22 -15.91
N TYR A 298 -35.80 -3.86 -15.08
CA TYR A 298 -37.05 -4.51 -15.44
C TYR A 298 -38.22 -3.94 -14.63
N LEU A 299 -38.41 -2.62 -14.69
CA LEU A 299 -39.70 -1.94 -14.52
C LEU A 299 -39.78 -0.77 -15.49
#